data_AF-I0ZAF1-F1
#
_entry.id   AF-I0ZAF1-F1
#
_cell.length_a   1.000
_cell.length_b   1.000
_cell.length_c   1.000
_cell.angle_alpha   90.00
_cell.angle_beta   90.00
_cell.angle_gamma   90.00
#
_symmetry.space_group_name_H-M   'P 1'
#
loop_
_entity.id
_entity.type
_entity.pdbx_description
1 polymer ?
#
loop_
_entity_poly.entity_id
_entity_poly.type
_entity_poly.pdbx_seq_one_letter_code
_entity_poly.pdbx_strand_id
1 'polypeptide(L)'
;MQGNADAVDKALGITRKSALDSRQYWVNRASTAARNEKEKGIALQYENEDALNERSEGLLTVLGVEPPALLEMVSREPGILLMSDTELAVRLMALKAAAPRLNIQELVRRRPQILRNKHGVRAVERAVRDLEALMPALPVQDRILDRDGQMWQSFRERLQYWENQSQNDESLNL
;
A
#
# COMPACT_ATOMS: atom_id res chain seq x y z
N MET A 1 26.14 -14.06 27.02
CA MET A 1 25.07 -14.66 26.19
C MET A 1 24.68 -13.67 25.11
N GLN A 2 25.54 -13.52 24.10
CA GLN A 2 25.38 -12.66 22.92
C GLN A 2 25.58 -13.59 21.73
N GLY A 3 24.50 -14.00 21.08
CA GLY A 3 24.62 -15.02 20.04
C GLY A 3 23.31 -15.46 19.41
N ASN A 4 22.33 -14.55 19.29
CA ASN A 4 21.08 -14.87 18.58
C ASN A 4 20.52 -13.72 17.72
N ALA A 5 21.04 -12.49 17.83
CA ALA A 5 20.65 -11.38 16.95
C ALA A 5 21.43 -11.42 15.62
N ASP A 6 22.76 -11.61 15.69
CA ASP A 6 23.64 -11.63 14.50
C ASP A 6 23.40 -12.81 13.55
N ALA A 7 22.86 -13.93 14.05
CA ALA A 7 22.58 -15.10 13.23
C ALA A 7 21.34 -14.91 12.33
N VAL A 8 20.38 -14.08 12.77
CA VAL A 8 19.19 -13.74 11.98
C VAL A 8 19.53 -12.71 10.91
N ASP A 9 20.38 -11.73 11.23
CA ASP A 9 20.90 -10.74 10.28
C ASP A 9 21.75 -11.38 9.16
N LYS A 10 22.44 -12.49 9.47
CA LYS A 10 23.27 -13.23 8.50
C LYS A 10 22.49 -14.22 7.64
N ALA A 11 21.37 -14.76 8.13
CA ALA A 11 20.54 -15.73 7.40
C ALA A 11 19.65 -15.10 6.33
N LEU A 12 19.38 -13.79 6.42
CA LEU A 12 18.54 -13.07 5.44
C LEU A 12 19.33 -12.18 4.48
N GLY A 13 20.64 -11.99 4.66
CA GLY A 13 21.52 -11.33 3.66
C GLY A 13 21.09 -9.92 3.22
N ILE A 14 20.13 -9.32 3.92
CA ILE A 14 19.55 -8.01 3.64
C ILE A 14 19.57 -7.30 4.98
N THR A 15 20.69 -6.65 5.29
CA THR A 15 20.64 -5.56 6.26
C THR A 15 19.56 -4.58 5.79
N ARG A 16 18.81 -3.94 6.71
CA ARG A 16 17.82 -2.90 6.34
C ARG A 16 18.37 -1.84 5.36
N LYS A 17 19.69 -1.67 5.35
CA LYS A 17 20.46 -0.91 4.38
C LYS A 17 20.42 -1.51 2.96
N SER A 18 20.72 -2.79 2.78
CA SER A 18 20.89 -3.43 1.47
C SER A 18 19.67 -3.39 0.54
N ALA A 19 18.44 -3.40 1.08
CA ALA A 19 17.23 -3.33 0.26
C ALA A 19 16.97 -1.90 -0.24
N LEU A 20 17.26 -0.87 0.57
CA LEU A 20 17.20 0.55 0.18
C LEU A 20 18.40 0.98 -0.69
N ASP A 21 19.58 0.39 -0.43
CA ASP A 21 20.87 0.81 -1.00
C ASP A 21 20.96 0.61 -2.52
N SER A 22 20.20 -0.31 -3.11
CA SER A 22 20.18 -0.47 -4.57
C SER A 22 19.25 0.57 -5.19
N ARG A 23 19.63 1.86 -5.11
CA ARG A 23 18.89 3.00 -5.69
C ARG A 23 18.40 2.68 -7.12
N GLN A 24 19.27 2.10 -7.94
CA GLN A 24 18.96 1.73 -9.31
C GLN A 24 17.82 0.70 -9.40
N TYR A 25 17.72 -0.23 -8.44
CA TYR A 25 16.61 -1.18 -8.37
C TYR A 25 15.27 -0.47 -8.19
N TRP A 26 15.19 0.49 -7.26
CA TRP A 26 13.96 1.24 -6.98
C TRP A 26 13.57 2.15 -8.12
N VAL A 27 14.53 2.87 -8.71
CA VAL A 27 14.32 3.70 -9.89
C VAL A 27 13.79 2.83 -11.04
N ASN A 28 14.43 1.71 -11.35
CA ASN A 28 13.99 0.83 -12.43
C ASN A 28 12.59 0.26 -12.18
N ARG A 29 12.29 -0.16 -10.94
CA ARG A 29 10.96 -0.66 -10.54
C ARG A 29 9.89 0.42 -10.65
N ALA A 30 10.16 1.64 -10.17
CA ALA A 30 9.26 2.77 -10.26
C ALA A 30 9.02 3.19 -11.72
N SER A 31 10.08 3.26 -12.53
CA SER A 31 10.02 3.52 -13.97
C SER A 31 9.21 2.44 -14.71
N THR A 32 9.32 1.17 -14.29
CA THR A 32 8.51 0.07 -14.86
C THR A 32 7.06 0.17 -14.41
N ALA A 33 6.80 0.63 -13.17
CA ALA A 33 5.46 0.83 -12.62
C ALA A 33 4.77 2.12 -13.10
N ALA A 34 5.51 2.96 -13.83
CA ALA A 34 5.00 4.19 -14.41
C ALA A 34 3.98 3.89 -15.52
N ARG A 35 2.81 4.50 -15.43
CA ARG A 35 1.69 4.32 -16.35
C ARG A 35 1.77 5.25 -17.56
N ASN A 36 2.62 6.25 -17.51
CA ASN A 36 2.79 7.25 -18.56
C ASN A 36 4.22 7.85 -18.53
N GLU A 37 4.55 8.63 -19.55
CA GLU A 37 5.90 9.20 -19.71
C GLU A 37 6.26 10.20 -18.61
N LYS A 38 5.26 10.93 -18.11
CA LYS A 38 5.45 11.84 -16.96
C LYS A 38 5.87 11.07 -15.71
N GLU A 39 5.21 9.94 -15.42
CA GLU A 39 5.55 9.07 -14.30
C GLU A 39 6.94 8.46 -14.43
N LYS A 40 7.37 8.11 -15.65
CA LYS A 40 8.77 7.68 -15.90
C LYS A 40 9.76 8.80 -15.61
N GLY A 41 9.45 10.02 -16.06
CA GLY A 41 10.25 11.21 -15.75
C GLY A 41 10.40 11.43 -14.24
N ILE A 42 9.33 11.26 -13.47
CA ILE A 42 9.36 11.35 -11.99
C ILE A 42 10.23 10.23 -11.41
N ALA A 43 10.12 8.99 -11.92
CA ALA A 43 10.94 7.89 -11.43
C ALA A 43 12.45 8.14 -11.61
N LEU A 44 12.85 8.76 -12.73
CA LEU A 44 14.24 9.12 -13.02
C LEU A 44 14.77 10.23 -12.10
N GLN A 45 13.91 11.07 -11.49
CA GLN A 45 14.35 12.07 -10.51
C GLN A 45 14.92 11.42 -9.23
N TYR A 46 14.56 10.16 -8.95
CA TYR A 46 15.11 9.38 -7.84
C TYR A 46 16.44 8.71 -8.18
N GLU A 47 17.04 9.03 -9.33
CA GLU A 47 18.48 8.87 -9.57
C GLU A 47 19.31 9.88 -8.74
N ASN A 48 18.77 10.47 -7.68
CA ASN A 48 19.58 11.08 -6.63
C ASN A 48 19.25 10.37 -5.32
N GLU A 49 20.28 9.97 -4.58
CA GLU A 49 20.11 9.32 -3.28
C GLU A 49 19.42 10.25 -2.29
N ASP A 50 19.75 11.54 -2.32
CA ASP A 50 19.10 12.55 -1.47
C ASP A 50 17.60 12.66 -1.78
N ALA A 51 17.23 12.64 -3.07
CA ALA A 51 15.82 12.73 -3.49
C ALA A 51 15.03 11.47 -3.09
N LEU A 52 15.64 10.28 -3.17
CA LEU A 52 15.01 9.04 -2.72
C LEU A 52 14.85 9.00 -1.20
N ASN A 53 15.84 9.51 -0.45
CA ASN A 53 15.79 9.63 1.00
C ASN A 53 14.70 10.60 1.43
N GLU A 54 14.66 11.81 0.86
CA GLU A 54 13.60 12.81 1.12
C GLU A 54 12.21 12.24 0.79
N ARG A 55 12.09 11.54 -0.35
CA ARG A 55 10.83 10.88 -0.72
C ARG A 55 10.41 9.82 0.30
N SER A 56 11.37 9.03 0.78
CA SER A 56 11.12 7.99 1.78
C SER A 56 10.66 8.59 3.11
N GLU A 57 11.28 9.68 3.57
CA GLU A 57 10.87 10.40 4.78
C GLU A 57 9.46 10.99 4.66
N GLY A 58 9.13 11.59 3.51
CA GLY A 58 7.77 12.07 3.23
C GLY A 58 6.75 10.94 3.28
N LEU A 59 7.05 9.79 2.68
CA LEU A 59 6.21 8.60 2.73
C LEU A 59 6.01 8.05 4.14
N LEU A 60 7.08 7.95 4.94
CA LEU A 60 6.99 7.52 6.34
C LEU A 60 6.08 8.45 7.15
N THR A 61 6.21 9.75 6.92
CA THR A 61 5.42 10.78 7.61
C THR A 61 3.94 10.68 7.25
N VAL A 62 3.61 10.59 5.95
CA VAL A 62 2.21 10.59 5.49
C VAL A 62 1.52 9.26 5.77
N LEU A 63 2.20 8.14 5.55
CA LEU A 63 1.63 6.80 5.78
C LEU A 63 1.61 6.44 7.27
N GLY A 64 2.49 7.04 8.08
CA GLY A 64 2.65 6.73 9.50
C GLY A 64 3.04 5.27 9.73
N VAL A 65 3.91 4.73 8.88
CA VAL A 65 4.39 3.34 8.95
C VAL A 65 5.87 3.29 9.28
N GLU A 66 6.30 2.18 9.87
CA GLU A 66 7.71 1.94 10.17
C GLU A 66 8.54 1.71 8.89
N PRO A 67 9.84 2.05 8.88
CA PRO A 67 10.71 1.87 7.70
C PRO A 67 10.66 0.48 7.05
N PRO A 68 10.68 -0.64 7.80
CA PRO A 68 10.56 -1.96 7.19
C PRO A 68 9.22 -2.21 6.49
N ALA A 69 8.13 -1.64 7.04
CA ALA A 69 6.80 -1.76 6.44
C ALA A 69 6.70 -0.93 5.16
N LEU A 70 7.30 0.27 5.14
CA LEU A 70 7.39 1.06 3.92
C LEU A 70 8.14 0.30 2.82
N LEU A 71 9.25 -0.36 3.15
CA LEU A 71 9.99 -1.16 2.18
C LEU A 71 9.19 -2.32 1.62
N GLU A 72 8.51 -3.05 2.49
CA GLU A 72 7.60 -4.11 2.07
C GLU A 72 6.53 -3.57 1.10
N MET A 73 5.93 -2.43 1.44
CA MET A 73 4.90 -1.77 0.62
C MET A 73 5.43 -1.34 -0.75
N VAL A 74 6.56 -0.62 -0.80
CA VAL A 74 7.16 -0.13 -2.03
C VAL A 74 7.65 -1.30 -2.91
N SER A 75 8.11 -2.40 -2.31
CA SER A 75 8.49 -3.61 -3.07
C SER A 75 7.31 -4.23 -3.83
N ARG A 76 6.09 -4.12 -3.27
CA ARG A 76 4.85 -4.68 -3.82
C ARG A 76 4.13 -3.71 -4.74
N GLU A 77 4.21 -2.41 -4.47
CA GLU A 77 3.69 -1.34 -5.32
C GLU A 77 4.71 -0.19 -5.41
N PRO A 78 5.70 -0.29 -6.32
CA PRO A 78 6.72 0.75 -6.49
C PRO A 78 6.14 2.10 -6.89
N GLY A 79 4.97 2.11 -7.51
CA GLY A 79 4.32 3.33 -7.96
C GLY A 79 3.87 4.27 -6.85
N ILE A 80 3.88 3.85 -5.59
CA ILE A 80 3.65 4.75 -4.45
C ILE A 80 4.74 5.84 -4.39
N LEU A 81 5.96 5.54 -4.83
CA LEU A 81 7.05 6.53 -4.95
C LEU A 81 6.68 7.69 -5.88
N LEU A 82 5.79 7.45 -6.85
CA LEU A 82 5.39 8.42 -7.87
C LEU A 82 4.22 9.31 -7.44
N MET A 83 3.54 8.95 -6.36
CA MET A 83 2.42 9.74 -5.83
C MET A 83 2.97 10.93 -5.06
N SER A 84 2.30 12.08 -5.12
CA SER A 84 2.62 13.22 -4.25
C SER A 84 2.13 12.98 -2.82
N ASP A 85 2.73 13.65 -1.84
CA ASP A 85 2.26 13.59 -0.45
C ASP A 85 0.83 14.06 -0.28
N THR A 86 0.44 15.11 -1.01
CA THR A 86 -0.95 15.58 -1.05
C THR A 86 -1.89 14.51 -1.60
N GLU A 87 -1.54 13.84 -2.70
CA GLU A 87 -2.36 12.77 -3.25
C GLU A 87 -2.51 11.60 -2.28
N LEU A 88 -1.43 11.19 -1.63
CA LEU A 88 -1.44 10.14 -0.61
C LEU A 88 -2.33 10.53 0.57
N ALA A 89 -2.15 11.73 1.13
CA ALA A 89 -2.94 12.23 2.25
C ALA A 89 -4.44 12.26 1.91
N VAL A 90 -4.80 12.79 0.72
CA VAL A 90 -6.19 12.82 0.26
C VAL A 90 -6.78 11.40 0.17
N ARG A 91 -6.03 10.45 -0.38
CA ARG A 91 -6.50 9.06 -0.50
C ARG A 91 -6.61 8.35 0.83
N LEU A 92 -5.68 8.57 1.76
CA LEU A 92 -5.76 8.04 3.12
C LEU A 92 -6.97 8.59 3.87
N MET A 93 -7.23 9.89 3.75
CA MET A 93 -8.44 10.51 4.31
C MET A 93 -9.71 9.92 3.69
N ALA A 94 -9.74 9.72 2.38
CA ALA A 94 -10.87 9.11 1.69
C ALA A 94 -11.10 7.65 2.14
N LEU A 95 -10.03 6.86 2.30
CA LEU A 95 -10.11 5.51 2.88
C LEU A 95 -10.63 5.53 4.31
N LYS A 96 -10.18 6.48 5.13
CA LYS A 96 -10.64 6.63 6.52
C LYS A 96 -12.11 7.05 6.58
N ALA A 97 -12.57 7.90 5.66
CA ALA A 97 -13.99 8.26 5.56
C ALA A 97 -14.86 7.06 5.12
N ALA A 98 -14.37 6.26 4.17
CA ALA A 98 -15.08 5.08 3.67
C ALA A 98 -15.17 3.94 4.71
N ALA A 99 -14.15 3.79 5.57
CA ALA A 99 -14.08 2.75 6.58
C ALA A 99 -13.52 3.33 7.91
N PRO A 100 -14.36 4.07 8.68
CA PRO A 100 -13.91 4.89 9.81
C PRO A 100 -13.31 4.10 10.96
N ARG A 101 -13.70 2.83 11.15
CA ARG A 101 -13.17 1.98 12.23
C ARG A 101 -12.05 1.07 11.76
N LEU A 102 -11.86 0.93 10.45
CA LEU A 102 -10.80 0.09 9.90
C LEU A 102 -9.42 0.71 10.15
N ASN A 103 -8.45 -0.14 10.51
CA ASN A 103 -7.05 0.27 10.60
C ASN A 103 -6.48 0.47 9.18
N ILE A 104 -6.58 1.70 8.68
CA ILE A 104 -6.18 2.06 7.31
C ILE A 104 -4.69 1.85 7.06
N GLN A 105 -3.83 2.07 8.06
CA GLN A 105 -2.39 1.86 7.91
C GLN A 105 -2.08 0.39 7.65
N GLU A 106 -2.68 -0.51 8.43
CA GLU A 106 -2.53 -1.95 8.24
C GLU A 106 -3.17 -2.43 6.93
N LEU A 107 -4.32 -1.86 6.53
CA LEU A 107 -4.93 -2.13 5.22
C LEU A 107 -3.97 -1.80 4.08
N VAL A 108 -3.41 -0.59 4.10
CA VAL A 108 -2.48 -0.09 3.09
C VAL A 108 -1.19 -0.91 3.10
N ARG A 109 -0.69 -1.29 4.28
CA ARG A 109 0.47 -2.19 4.39
C ARG A 109 0.21 -3.54 3.72
N ARG A 110 -0.96 -4.15 3.96
CA ARG A 110 -1.33 -5.45 3.36
C ARG A 110 -1.64 -5.36 1.87
N ARG A 111 -2.16 -4.22 1.39
CA ARG A 111 -2.63 -4.04 0.00
C ARG A 111 -2.28 -2.63 -0.52
N PRO A 112 -0.99 -2.32 -0.76
CA PRO A 112 -0.54 -0.98 -1.11
C PRO A 112 -1.10 -0.46 -2.44
N GLN A 113 -1.44 -1.35 -3.37
CA GLN A 113 -2.05 -1.00 -4.67
C GLN A 113 -3.38 -0.23 -4.55
N ILE A 114 -4.04 -0.30 -3.39
CA ILE A 114 -5.29 0.41 -3.11
C ILE A 114 -5.13 1.93 -3.21
N LEU A 115 -3.93 2.43 -2.92
CA LEU A 115 -3.60 3.84 -3.02
C LEU A 115 -3.47 4.30 -4.47
N ARG A 116 -3.10 3.41 -5.42
CA ARG A 116 -2.98 3.79 -6.83
C ARG A 116 -4.22 3.47 -7.66
N ASN A 117 -5.11 2.65 -7.14
CA ASN A 117 -6.36 2.32 -7.80
C ASN A 117 -7.34 3.49 -7.66
N LYS A 118 -7.80 4.07 -8.77
CA LYS A 118 -8.83 5.13 -8.76
C LYS A 118 -10.15 4.68 -8.14
N HIS A 119 -10.43 3.38 -8.16
CA HIS A 119 -11.63 2.77 -7.59
C HIS A 119 -11.40 2.16 -6.21
N GLY A 120 -10.16 2.19 -5.70
CA GLY A 120 -9.78 1.49 -4.46
C GLY A 120 -10.63 1.92 -3.26
N VAL A 121 -10.86 3.22 -3.08
CA VAL A 121 -11.68 3.76 -1.98
C VAL A 121 -13.12 3.25 -2.04
N ARG A 122 -13.77 3.36 -3.21
CA ARG A 122 -15.14 2.89 -3.40
C ARG A 122 -15.25 1.37 -3.22
N ALA A 123 -14.25 0.62 -3.68
CA ALA A 123 -14.21 -0.82 -3.51
C ALA A 123 -14.08 -1.23 -2.03
N VAL A 124 -13.32 -0.48 -1.22
CA VAL A 124 -13.26 -0.68 0.25
C VAL A 124 -14.61 -0.41 0.89
N GLU A 125 -15.23 0.73 0.59
CA GLU A 125 -16.52 1.11 1.14
C GLU A 125 -17.57 0.01 0.90
N ARG A 126 -17.66 -0.46 -0.35
CA ARG A 126 -18.61 -1.53 -0.73
C ARG A 126 -18.24 -2.86 -0.08
N ALA A 127 -16.97 -3.24 -0.04
CA ALA A 127 -16.54 -4.48 0.60
C ALA A 127 -16.83 -4.50 2.10
N VAL A 128 -16.64 -3.37 2.80
CA VAL A 128 -17.02 -3.23 4.22
C VAL A 128 -18.53 -3.35 4.37
N ARG A 129 -19.31 -2.60 3.58
CA ARG A 129 -20.78 -2.62 3.64
C ARG A 129 -21.35 -4.01 3.41
N ASP A 130 -20.82 -4.75 2.43
CA ASP A 130 -21.25 -6.12 2.15
C ASP A 130 -20.98 -7.06 3.33
N LEU A 131 -19.82 -6.93 3.98
CA LEU A 131 -19.50 -7.76 5.14
C LEU A 131 -20.36 -7.40 6.34
N GLU A 132 -20.62 -6.12 6.58
CA GLU A 132 -21.53 -5.65 7.65
C GLU A 132 -22.96 -6.16 7.42
N ALA A 133 -23.44 -6.18 6.17
CA ALA A 133 -24.74 -6.73 5.82
C ALA A 133 -24.83 -8.25 6.06
N LEU A 134 -23.75 -8.99 5.80
CA LEU A 134 -23.70 -10.44 6.01
C LEU A 134 -23.47 -10.82 7.47
N MET A 135 -22.89 -9.93 8.28
CA MET A 135 -22.53 -10.19 9.68
C MET A 135 -22.97 -9.02 10.58
N PRO A 136 -24.27 -8.72 10.68
CA PRO A 136 -24.77 -7.50 11.34
C PRO A 136 -24.50 -7.45 12.85
N ALA A 137 -24.22 -8.59 13.49
CA ALA A 137 -23.91 -8.69 14.91
C ALA A 137 -22.41 -8.58 15.23
N LEU A 138 -21.53 -8.46 14.21
CA LEU A 138 -20.09 -8.39 14.41
C LEU A 138 -19.55 -6.98 14.17
N PRO A 139 -18.57 -6.51 14.96
CA PRO A 139 -17.85 -5.28 14.67
C PRO A 139 -16.87 -5.53 13.51
N VAL A 140 -17.40 -5.65 12.28
CA VAL A 140 -16.67 -6.09 11.09
C VAL A 140 -15.40 -5.27 10.88
N GLN A 141 -15.49 -3.94 10.87
CA GLN A 141 -14.34 -3.07 10.60
C GLN A 141 -13.19 -3.23 11.60
N ASP A 142 -13.50 -3.53 12.87
CA ASP A 142 -12.50 -3.75 13.91
C ASP A 142 -11.81 -5.11 13.75
N ARG A 143 -12.44 -6.05 13.05
CA ARG A 143 -12.01 -7.45 12.95
C ARG A 143 -11.46 -7.86 11.59
N ILE A 144 -11.67 -7.08 10.53
CA ILE A 144 -11.21 -7.40 9.16
C ILE A 144 -9.71 -7.73 9.13
N LEU A 145 -8.92 -7.02 9.94
CA LEU A 145 -7.46 -7.11 9.93
C LEU A 145 -6.89 -7.98 11.06
N ASP A 146 -7.76 -8.70 11.79
CA ASP A 146 -7.36 -9.63 12.84
C ASP A 146 -6.41 -10.71 12.32
N ARG A 147 -5.62 -11.28 13.24
CA ARG A 147 -4.57 -12.28 12.92
C ARG A 147 -5.12 -13.59 12.38
N ASP A 148 -6.36 -13.94 12.70
CA ASP A 148 -6.98 -15.22 12.37
C ASP A 148 -7.29 -15.39 10.87
N GLY A 149 -7.13 -14.31 10.09
CA GLY A 149 -7.03 -14.34 8.63
C GLY A 149 -8.33 -14.59 7.87
N GLN A 150 -9.32 -15.29 8.42
CA GLN A 150 -10.56 -15.61 7.70
C GLN A 150 -11.34 -14.36 7.28
N MET A 151 -11.53 -13.38 8.19
CA MET A 151 -12.24 -12.15 7.85
C MET A 151 -11.47 -11.30 6.83
N TRP A 152 -10.13 -11.31 6.92
CA TRP A 152 -9.26 -10.69 5.93
C TRP A 152 -9.44 -11.33 4.55
N GLN A 153 -9.56 -12.66 4.46
CA GLN A 153 -9.79 -13.34 3.18
C GLN A 153 -11.14 -12.93 2.57
N SER A 154 -12.22 -12.98 3.35
CA SER A 154 -13.56 -12.60 2.88
C SER A 154 -13.64 -11.13 2.46
N PHE A 155 -12.92 -10.24 3.16
CA PHE A 155 -12.77 -8.84 2.78
C PHE A 155 -11.97 -8.70 1.48
N ARG A 156 -10.84 -9.39 1.36
CA ARG A 156 -9.97 -9.33 0.18
C ARG A 156 -10.69 -9.78 -1.08
N GLU A 157 -11.49 -10.84 -1.00
CA GLU A 157 -12.31 -11.35 -2.10
C GLU A 157 -13.35 -10.34 -2.56
N ARG A 158 -14.11 -9.75 -1.62
CA ARG A 158 -15.09 -8.69 -1.93
C ARG A 158 -14.42 -7.44 -2.50
N LEU A 159 -13.29 -7.05 -1.93
CA LEU A 159 -12.51 -5.92 -2.43
C LEU A 159 -12.08 -6.17 -3.89
N GLN A 160 -11.58 -7.37 -4.20
CA GLN A 160 -11.22 -7.72 -5.58
C GLN A 160 -12.43 -7.70 -6.52
N TYR A 161 -13.57 -8.24 -6.08
CA TYR A 161 -14.81 -8.23 -6.84
C TYR A 161 -15.21 -6.78 -7.20
N TRP A 162 -15.25 -5.88 -6.22
CA TRP A 162 -15.65 -4.49 -6.46
C TRP A 162 -14.63 -3.69 -7.26
N GLU A 163 -13.34 -3.96 -7.13
CA GLU A 163 -12.32 -3.37 -8.00
C GLU A 163 -12.55 -3.76 -9.47
N ASN A 164 -12.85 -5.02 -9.74
CA ASN A 164 -13.12 -5.51 -11.10
C ASN A 164 -14.44 -4.95 -11.66
N GLN A 165 -15.51 -4.91 -10.85
CA GLN A 165 -16.80 -4.35 -11.27
C GLN A 165 -16.68 -2.86 -11.60
N SER A 166 -15.99 -2.08 -10.77
CA SER A 166 -15.83 -0.64 -11.00
C SER A 166 -15.03 -0.33 -12.27
N GLN A 167 -14.13 -1.23 -12.67
CA GLN A 167 -13.41 -1.12 -13.95
C GLN A 167 -14.33 -1.41 -15.14
N ASN A 168 -15.15 -2.47 -15.05
CA ASN A 168 -16.11 -2.82 -16.10
C ASN A 168 -17.14 -1.72 -16.32
N ASP A 169 -17.69 -1.15 -15.24
CA ASP A 169 -18.68 -0.06 -15.30
C ASP A 169 -18.13 1.16 -16.03
N GLU A 170 -16.84 1.47 -15.87
CA GLU A 170 -16.21 2.59 -16.53
C GLU A 170 -15.93 2.32 -18.02
N SER A 171 -15.57 1.08 -18.38
CA SER A 171 -15.38 0.68 -19.77
C SER A 171 -16.66 0.68 -20.60
N LEU A 172 -17.84 0.57 -19.96
CA LEU A 172 -19.14 0.62 -20.64
C LEU A 172 -19.68 2.04 -20.82
N ASN A 173 -19.08 3.04 -20.18
CA ASN A 173 -19.47 4.44 -20.25
C ASN A 173 -18.56 5.28 -21.18
N LEU A 174 -17.67 4.62 -21.92
CA LEU A 174 -16.77 5.19 -22.93
C LEU A 174 -17.15 4.67 -24.33
#